data_AF-X1FM54-F1
#
_entry.id   AF-X1FM54-F1
#
_cell.length_a   1.000
_cell.length_b   1.000
_cell.length_c   1.000
_cell.angle_alpha   90.00
_cell.angle_beta   90.00
_cell.angle_gamma   90.00
#
_symmetry.space_group_name_H-M   'P 1'
#
loop_
_entity.id
_entity.type
_entity.pdbx_description
1 polymer ?
#
loop_
_entity_poly.entity_id
_entity_poly.type
_entity_poly.pdbx_seq_one_letter_code
_entity_poly.pdbx_strand_id
1 'polypeptide(L)'
;RKCQEMLSIFGGKMPHSVGIVPGGVTEKPTEDKITNFLWRLNEIRDFVDNNYIPDVIAVAKAYSDYFEIGKGCRRVLAYGGFDLPTGQLFKAGFVSPCAGFFPVAESAYQECLTS
;
A
#
# COMPACT_ATOMS: atom_id res chain seq x y z
N ARG A 1 9.62 13.68 2.97
CA ARG A 1 10.29 14.32 1.81
C ARG A 1 10.99 13.30 0.90
N LYS A 2 11.94 12.49 1.40
CA LYS A 2 12.71 11.53 0.57
C LYS A 2 11.85 10.53 -0.22
N CYS A 3 10.75 10.03 0.34
CA CYS A 3 9.81 9.17 -0.41
C CYS A 3 9.16 9.88 -1.60
N GLN A 4 8.84 11.18 -1.46
CA GLN A 4 8.27 11.99 -2.54
C GLN A 4 9.33 12.32 -3.59
N GLU A 5 10.59 12.52 -3.17
CA GLU A 5 11.73 12.66 -4.09
C GLU A 5 11.90 11.38 -4.94
N MET A 6 11.80 10.19 -4.34
CA MET A 6 11.83 8.93 -5.08
C MET A 6 10.69 8.81 -6.10
N LEU A 7 9.47 9.20 -5.72
CA LEU A 7 8.34 9.20 -6.64
C LEU A 7 8.54 10.20 -7.79
N SER A 8 9.16 11.35 -7.52
CA SER A 8 9.44 12.35 -8.57
C SER A 8 10.46 11.88 -9.61
N ILE A 9 11.35 10.94 -9.29
CA ILE A 9 12.33 10.38 -10.26
C ILE A 9 11.63 9.73 -11.45
N PHE A 10 10.51 9.03 -11.23
CA PHE A 10 9.77 8.34 -12.28
C PHE A 10 8.44 9.02 -12.64
N GLY A 11 7.86 9.77 -11.70
CA GLY A 11 6.57 10.46 -11.84
C GLY A 11 6.67 11.95 -12.22
N GLY A 12 7.89 12.49 -12.31
CA GLY A 12 8.20 13.89 -12.62
C GLY A 12 7.97 14.86 -11.44
N LYS A 13 6.82 14.77 -10.79
CA LYS A 13 6.48 15.57 -9.58
C LYS A 13 5.60 14.79 -8.62
N MET A 14 5.56 15.24 -7.36
CA MET A 14 4.69 14.75 -6.29
C MET A 14 4.07 15.97 -5.61
N PRO A 15 2.75 16.06 -5.32
CA PRO A 15 1.79 14.99 -5.02
C PRO A 15 1.01 14.38 -6.20
N HIS A 16 0.92 15.07 -7.33
CA HIS A 16 0.23 14.56 -8.53
C HIS A 16 1.25 14.20 -9.61
N SER A 17 1.62 12.93 -9.70
CA SER A 17 2.53 12.43 -10.73
C SER A 17 1.94 12.59 -12.14
N VAL A 18 2.76 13.02 -13.09
CA VAL A 18 2.38 13.24 -14.50
C VAL A 18 3.04 12.24 -15.46
N GLY A 19 3.82 11.30 -14.91
CA GLY A 19 4.57 10.32 -15.68
C GLY A 19 3.76 9.13 -16.21
N ILE A 20 2.50 9.00 -15.83
CA ILE A 20 1.63 7.87 -16.22
C ILE A 20 0.86 8.26 -17.48
N VAL A 21 0.97 7.43 -18.52
CA VAL A 21 0.25 7.58 -19.79
C VAL A 21 -0.46 6.28 -20.16
N PRO A 22 -1.52 6.33 -20.97
CA PRO A 22 -2.12 5.11 -21.52
C PRO A 22 -1.05 4.31 -22.28
N GLY A 23 -0.78 3.09 -21.83
CA GLY A 23 0.26 2.23 -22.38
C GLY A 23 1.57 2.17 -21.59
N GLY A 24 1.73 2.94 -20.50
CA GLY A 24 2.85 2.76 -19.57
C GLY A 24 3.31 4.05 -18.88
N VAL A 25 4.63 4.21 -18.81
CA VAL A 25 5.30 5.33 -18.14
C VAL A 25 6.11 6.12 -19.17
N THR A 26 6.09 7.44 -19.09
CA THR A 26 6.81 8.33 -20.03
C THR A 26 8.30 8.40 -19.76
N GLU A 27 8.72 8.11 -18.53
CA GLU A 27 10.09 8.27 -18.08
C GLU A 27 10.96 7.07 -18.45
N LYS A 28 12.14 7.33 -19.03
CA LYS A 28 13.12 6.30 -19.37
C LYS A 28 13.99 5.96 -18.15
N PRO A 29 14.08 4.68 -17.75
CA PRO A 29 14.92 4.26 -16.63
C PRO A 29 16.40 4.21 -17.04
N THR A 30 17.15 5.26 -16.71
CA THR A 30 18.61 5.32 -16.85
C THR A 30 19.28 4.74 -15.59
N GLU A 31 20.48 4.18 -15.72
CA GLU A 31 21.26 3.63 -14.59
C GLU A 31 21.42 4.62 -13.43
N ASP A 32 21.64 5.90 -13.72
CA ASP A 32 21.73 6.96 -12.71
C ASP A 32 20.45 7.10 -11.89
N LYS A 33 19.28 7.00 -12.54
CA LYS A 33 17.97 7.12 -11.88
C LYS A 33 17.68 5.91 -11.00
N ILE A 34 18.04 4.72 -11.48
CA ILE A 34 17.90 3.46 -10.72
C ILE A 34 18.78 3.51 -9.48
N THR A 35 20.05 3.92 -9.63
CA THR A 35 20.99 4.05 -8.51
C THR A 35 20.50 5.11 -7.51
N ASN A 36 20.00 6.25 -8.02
CA ASN A 36 19.42 7.32 -7.20
C ASN A 36 18.19 6.85 -6.41
N PHE A 37 17.36 6.00 -7.02
CA PHE A 37 16.22 5.40 -6.34
C PHE A 37 16.66 4.38 -5.27
N LEU A 38 17.63 3.52 -5.59
CA LEU A 38 18.07 2.44 -4.72
C LEU A 38 18.69 2.94 -3.40
N TRP A 39 19.55 3.96 -3.45
CA TRP A 39 20.15 4.47 -2.22
C TRP A 39 19.11 5.09 -1.28
N ARG A 40 18.11 5.78 -1.83
CA ARG A 40 17.01 6.37 -1.05
C ARG A 40 16.10 5.31 -0.47
N LEU A 41 15.87 4.23 -1.23
CA LEU A 41 15.08 3.08 -0.79
C LEU A 41 15.72 2.40 0.43
N ASN A 42 17.04 2.17 0.40
CA ASN A 42 17.75 1.57 1.52
C ASN A 42 17.64 2.43 2.78
N GLU A 43 17.80 3.74 2.66
CA GLU A 43 17.66 4.65 3.80
C GLU A 43 16.24 4.62 4.39
N ILE A 44 15.20 4.56 3.56
CA ILE A 44 13.81 4.46 4.04
C ILE A 44 13.57 3.10 4.70
N ARG A 45 14.11 2.03 4.13
CA ARG A 45 14.01 0.70 4.72
C ARG A 45 14.64 0.67 6.12
N ASP A 46 15.84 1.22 6.25
CA ASP A 46 16.52 1.34 7.54
C ASP A 46 15.70 2.16 8.55
N PHE A 47 15.04 3.23 8.09
CA PHE A 47 14.15 4.02 8.92
C PHE A 47 12.92 3.22 9.39
N VAL A 48 12.29 2.46 8.49
CA VAL A 48 11.12 1.64 8.81
C VAL A 48 11.48 0.57 9.83
N ASP A 49 12.57 -0.16 9.58
CA ASP A 49 12.98 -1.29 10.40
C ASP A 49 13.46 -0.85 11.80
N ASN A 50 14.22 0.25 11.88
CA ASN A 50 14.87 0.65 13.14
C ASN A 50 14.15 1.74 13.95
N ASN A 51 13.22 2.50 13.35
CA ASN A 51 12.47 3.55 14.07
C ASN A 51 10.97 3.30 14.05
N TYR A 52 10.38 3.17 12.86
CA TYR A 52 8.92 3.11 12.75
C TYR A 52 8.31 1.88 13.44
N ILE A 53 8.84 0.68 13.15
CA ILE A 53 8.35 -0.57 13.77
C ILE A 53 8.48 -0.55 15.31
N PRO A 54 9.66 -0.25 15.90
CA PRO A 54 9.77 -0.24 17.36
C PRO A 54 8.90 0.84 18.02
N ASP A 55 8.72 2.00 17.39
CA ASP A 55 7.85 3.06 17.91
C ASP A 55 6.38 2.61 17.96
N VAL A 56 5.89 1.96 16.90
CA VAL A 56 4.52 1.42 16.87
C VAL A 56 4.34 0.35 17.94
N ILE A 57 5.34 -0.52 18.15
CA ILE A 57 5.30 -1.54 19.20
C ILE A 57 5.31 -0.90 20.60
N ALA A 58 6.08 0.18 20.81
CA ALA A 58 6.12 0.89 22.07
C ALA A 58 4.77 1.53 22.40
N VAL A 59 4.13 2.19 21.43
CA VAL A 59 2.78 2.77 21.57
C VAL A 59 1.75 1.67 21.83
N ALA A 60 1.83 0.56 21.11
CA ALA A 60 0.93 -0.58 21.28
C ALA A 60 1.02 -1.20 22.69
N LYS A 61 2.20 -1.19 23.31
CA LYS A 61 2.39 -1.63 24.70
C LYS A 61 1.86 -0.62 25.71
N ALA A 62 2.01 0.68 25.44
CA ALA A 62 1.54 1.74 26.33
C ALA A 62 0.00 1.83 26.38
N TYR A 63 -0.67 1.56 25.26
CA TYR A 63 -2.13 1.63 25.11
C TYR A 63 -2.73 0.28 24.71
N SER A 64 -2.46 -0.76 25.51
CA SER A 64 -2.97 -2.11 25.24
C SER A 64 -4.49 -2.24 25.36
N ASP A 65 -5.12 -1.33 26.10
CA ASP A 65 -6.56 -1.20 26.25
C ASP A 65 -7.27 -0.83 24.94
N TYR A 66 -6.57 -0.16 24.01
CA TYR A 66 -7.12 0.22 22.71
C TYR A 66 -7.34 -0.96 21.76
N PHE A 67 -6.83 -2.16 22.05
CA PHE A 67 -7.05 -3.33 21.18
C PHE A 67 -8.51 -3.82 21.17
N GLU A 68 -9.26 -3.57 22.24
CA GLU A 68 -10.68 -3.96 22.32
C GLU A 68 -11.62 -2.83 21.89
N ILE A 69 -11.12 -1.60 21.79
CA ILE A 69 -11.89 -0.43 21.40
C ILE A 69 -11.85 -0.31 19.87
N GLY A 70 -13.02 -0.28 19.22
CA GLY A 70 -13.12 -0.05 17.76
C GLY A 70 -13.04 -1.29 16.86
N LYS A 71 -13.33 -2.49 17.39
CA LYS A 71 -13.28 -3.79 16.68
C LYS A 71 -14.08 -3.86 15.35
N GLY A 72 -15.02 -2.92 15.14
CA GLY A 72 -15.77 -2.77 13.89
C GLY A 72 -16.62 -3.98 13.51
N CYS A 73 -17.07 -4.01 12.25
CA CYS A 73 -17.98 -5.04 11.74
C CYS A 73 -17.30 -6.38 11.39
N ARG A 74 -15.99 -6.51 11.62
CA ARG A 74 -15.16 -7.70 11.30
C ARG A 74 -15.34 -8.22 9.87
N ARG A 75 -15.80 -7.36 8.97
CA ARG A 75 -15.92 -7.62 7.53
C ARG A 75 -14.87 -6.78 6.84
N VAL A 76 -13.93 -7.43 6.19
CA VAL A 76 -12.79 -6.78 5.54
C VAL A 76 -12.76 -7.13 4.07
N LEU A 77 -12.28 -6.20 3.26
CA LEU A 77 -12.21 -6.31 1.83
C LEU A 77 -10.83 -5.87 1.34
N ALA A 78 -10.23 -6.67 0.46
CA ALA A 78 -9.01 -6.33 -0.27
C ALA A 78 -9.18 -6.68 -1.75
N TYR A 79 -8.86 -5.75 -2.65
CA TYR A 79 -8.89 -5.99 -4.10
C TYR A 79 -7.62 -6.68 -4.62
N GLY A 80 -6.64 -6.91 -3.75
CA GLY A 80 -5.31 -7.31 -4.17
C GLY A 80 -4.53 -6.17 -4.82
N GLY A 81 -3.34 -6.47 -5.29
CA GLY A 81 -2.44 -5.49 -5.88
C GLY A 81 -1.07 -6.08 -6.20
N PHE A 82 -0.33 -5.35 -7.05
CA PHE A 82 0.97 -5.73 -7.60
C PHE A 82 0.94 -7.06 -8.37
N ASP A 83 0.64 -6.97 -9.66
CA ASP A 83 0.70 -8.11 -10.59
C ASP A 83 2.17 -8.46 -10.88
N LEU A 84 2.61 -9.63 -10.43
CA LEU A 84 3.90 -10.23 -10.79
C LEU A 84 3.68 -11.32 -11.85
N PRO A 85 4.72 -11.72 -12.61
CA PRO A 85 4.60 -12.84 -13.56
C PRO A 85 4.21 -14.17 -12.88
N THR A 86 4.45 -14.30 -11.58
CA THR A 86 4.09 -15.46 -10.75
C THR A 86 2.69 -15.37 -10.14
N GLY A 87 1.92 -14.31 -10.42
CA GLY A 87 0.61 -14.02 -9.82
C GLY A 87 0.60 -12.72 -9.03
N GLN A 88 -0.55 -12.37 -8.43
CA GLN A 88 -0.68 -11.16 -7.60
C GLN A 88 0.06 -11.31 -6.26
N LEU A 89 0.87 -10.31 -5.90
CA LEU A 89 1.57 -10.29 -4.62
C LEU A 89 0.60 -10.12 -3.45
N PHE A 90 -0.34 -9.19 -3.56
CA PHE A 90 -1.40 -9.03 -2.58
C PHE A 90 -2.65 -9.77 -3.03
N LYS A 91 -3.13 -10.67 -2.18
CA LYS A 91 -4.31 -11.51 -2.46
C LYS A 91 -5.59 -10.67 -2.39
N ALA A 92 -6.42 -10.78 -3.44
CA ALA A 92 -7.77 -10.23 -3.46
C ALA A 92 -8.76 -11.15 -2.73
N GLY A 93 -9.68 -10.57 -1.97
CA GLY A 93 -10.79 -11.27 -1.34
C GLY A 93 -11.55 -10.42 -0.32
N PHE A 94 -12.73 -10.91 0.08
CA PHE A 94 -13.44 -10.40 1.24
C PHE A 94 -13.61 -11.49 2.29
N VAL A 95 -13.60 -11.09 3.55
CA VAL A 95 -13.83 -11.99 4.68
C VAL A 95 -15.04 -11.51 5.44
N SER A 96 -15.99 -12.42 5.65
CA SER A 96 -17.16 -12.20 6.50
C SER A 96 -17.10 -13.13 7.72
N PRO A 97 -17.46 -12.66 8.93
CA PRO A 97 -17.40 -13.46 10.16
C PRO A 97 -18.19 -14.78 10.08
N CYS A 98 -19.27 -14.79 9.30
CA CYS A 98 -20.19 -15.92 9.21
C CYS A 98 -19.93 -16.86 8.02
N ALA A 99 -19.23 -16.38 6.99
CA ALA A 99 -19.21 -17.05 5.69
C ALA A 99 -17.79 -17.39 5.19
N GLY A 100 -16.74 -16.95 5.90
CA GLY A 100 -15.36 -17.26 5.55
C GLY A 100 -14.79 -16.34 4.48
N PHE A 101 -13.80 -16.84 3.75
CA PHE A 101 -13.09 -16.12 2.68
C PHE A 101 -13.75 -16.35 1.33
N PHE A 102 -13.95 -15.27 0.57
CA PHE A 102 -14.45 -15.32 -0.79
C PHE A 102 -13.58 -14.49 -1.73
N PRO A 103 -13.35 -14.95 -2.97
CA PRO A 103 -12.70 -14.14 -3.99
C PRO A 103 -13.58 -12.92 -4.34
N VAL A 104 -12.94 -11.80 -4.67
CA VAL A 104 -13.65 -10.61 -5.14
C VAL A 104 -14.20 -10.89 -6.54
N ALA A 105 -15.52 -10.83 -6.69
CA ALA A 105 -16.21 -10.84 -7.97
C ALA A 105 -16.75 -9.43 -8.27
N GLU A 106 -16.74 -9.02 -9.54
CA GLU A 106 -17.14 -7.69 -9.99
C GLU A 106 -18.61 -7.37 -9.65
N SER A 107 -19.47 -8.39 -9.58
CA SER A 107 -20.89 -8.27 -9.21
C SER A 107 -21.17 -8.07 -7.72
N ALA A 108 -20.14 -7.98 -6.88
CA ALA A 108 -20.30 -7.89 -5.42
C ALA A 108 -20.35 -6.44 -4.89
N TYR A 109 -20.20 -5.44 -5.75
CA TYR A 109 -20.18 -4.03 -5.37
C TYR A 109 -21.50 -3.34 -5.71
N GLN A 110 -22.16 -2.82 -4.68
CA GLN A 110 -23.33 -1.97 -4.83
C GLN A 110 -23.19 -0.77 -3.90
N GLU A 111 -23.20 0.43 -4.48
CA GLU A 111 -23.33 1.67 -3.73
C GLU A 111 -24.82 1.95 -3.53
N CYS A 112 -25.29 1.85 -2.29
CA CYS A 112 -26.65 2.28 -1.93
C CYS A 112 -26.62 3.76 -1.55
N LEU A 113 -27.25 4.61 -2.36
CA LEU A 113 -27.30 6.06 -2.15
C LEU A 113 -28.34 6.51 -1.10
N THR A 114 -29.03 5.56 -0.44
CA THR A 114 -29.99 5.85 0.64
C THR A 114 -29.29 5.79 1.99
N SER A 115 -29.27 6.93 2.70
CA SER A 115 -28.73 7.07 4.06
C SER A 115 -29.63 6.43 5.11
#